data_AF-A0A7S2GML5-F1
#
_entry.id   AF-A0A7S2GML5-F1
#
_cell.length_a   1.000
_cell.length_b   1.000
_cell.length_c   1.000
_cell.angle_alpha   90.00
_cell.angle_beta   90.00
_cell.angle_gamma   90.00
#
_symmetry.space_group_name_H-M   'P 1'
#
loop_
_entity.id
_entity.type
_entity.pdbx_description
1 polymer ?
#
loop_
_entity_poly.entity_id
_entity_poly.type
_entity_poly.pdbx_seq_one_letter_code
_entity_poly.pdbx_strand_id
1 'polypeptide(L)'
;NDAERAADWLFSHADDLDGAVAALEGSGGGGAGGGGAAAGGGGTDYEDGTGEYSLVGFISHIGRHTSHGHYVCHMKRGKDGGWVIFDDQKVAKSESPPLDLGYIYLYRRKGPKERPGLRC
;
A
#
# COMPACT_ATOMS: atom_id res chain seq x y z
N ASN A 1 -20.10 -23.82 -2.35
CA ASN A 1 -19.72 -23.36 -1.00
C ASN A 1 -18.20 -23.41 -0.94
N ASP A 2 -17.54 -22.35 -1.43
CA ASP A 2 -16.08 -22.21 -1.52
C ASP A 2 -15.69 -21.02 -0.64
N ALA A 3 -14.93 -21.27 0.42
CA ALA A 3 -14.60 -20.28 1.44
C ALA A 3 -13.67 -19.18 0.93
N GLU A 4 -12.69 -19.51 0.08
CA GLU A 4 -11.74 -18.55 -0.49
C GLU A 4 -12.46 -17.54 -1.39
N ARG A 5 -13.36 -18.07 -2.23
CA ARG A 5 -14.19 -17.24 -3.10
C ARG A 5 -15.18 -16.38 -2.32
N ALA A 6 -15.69 -16.87 -1.20
CA ALA A 6 -16.57 -16.07 -0.33
C ALA A 6 -15.82 -14.91 0.33
N ALA A 7 -14.58 -15.14 0.79
CA ALA A 7 -13.73 -14.10 1.35
C ALA A 7 -13.34 -13.04 0.31
N ASP A 8 -12.90 -13.48 -0.88
CA ASP A 8 -12.58 -12.58 -2.00
C ASP A 8 -13.79 -11.73 -2.40
N TRP A 9 -14.98 -12.36 -2.50
CA TRP A 9 -16.21 -11.63 -2.80
C TRP A 9 -16.53 -10.57 -1.74
N LEU A 10 -16.40 -10.92 -0.45
CA LEU A 10 -16.64 -9.97 0.64
C LEU A 10 -15.71 -8.76 0.58
N PHE A 11 -14.41 -8.95 0.39
CA PHE A 11 -13.44 -7.84 0.37
C PHE A 11 -13.51 -7.01 -0.92
N SER A 12 -13.83 -7.62 -2.07
CA SER A 12 -13.98 -6.90 -3.34
C SER A 12 -15.28 -6.09 -3.44
N HIS A 13 -16.27 -6.37 -2.58
CA HIS A 13 -17.55 -5.69 -2.54
C HIS A 13 -17.78 -4.95 -1.21
N ALA A 14 -16.77 -4.85 -0.34
CA ALA A 14 -16.90 -4.24 0.97
C ALA A 14 -17.31 -2.75 0.91
N ASP A 15 -16.93 -2.05 -0.16
CA ASP A 15 -17.25 -0.64 -0.38
C ASP A 15 -18.74 -0.41 -0.71
N ASP A 16 -19.45 -1.42 -1.22
CA ASP A 16 -20.88 -1.36 -1.53
C ASP A 16 -21.54 -2.72 -1.24
N LEU A 17 -21.47 -3.14 0.02
CA LEU A 17 -21.98 -4.45 0.42
C LEU A 17 -23.50 -4.53 0.27
N ASP A 18 -24.21 -3.45 0.59
CA ASP A 18 -25.67 -3.39 0.50
C ASP A 18 -26.14 -3.49 -0.96
N GLY A 19 -25.49 -2.79 -1.90
CA GLY A 19 -25.78 -2.89 -3.33
C GLY A 19 -25.42 -4.26 -3.90
N ALA A 20 -24.29 -4.84 -3.47
CA ALA A 20 -23.87 -6.18 -3.89
C ALA A 20 -24.83 -7.28 -3.43
N VAL A 21 -25.35 -7.19 -2.19
CA VAL A 21 -26.36 -8.12 -1.66
C VAL A 21 -27.69 -7.96 -2.40
N ALA A 22 -28.15 -6.73 -2.63
CA ALA A 22 -29.38 -6.47 -3.38
C ALA A 22 -29.33 -7.01 -4.82
N ALA A 23 -28.17 -6.94 -5.48
CA ALA A 23 -27.97 -7.51 -6.80
C ALA A 23 -28.06 -9.05 -6.84
N LEU A 24 -27.61 -9.72 -5.78
CA LEU A 24 -27.71 -11.18 -5.62
C LEU A 24 -29.14 -11.64 -5.31
N GLU A 25 -29.87 -10.88 -4.48
CA GLU A 25 -31.27 -11.18 -4.16
C GLU A 25 -32.20 -10.92 -5.36
N GLY A 26 -31.85 -9.96 -6.24
CA GLY A 26 -32.58 -9.65 -7.47
C GLY A 26 -32.36 -10.63 -8.63
N SER A 27 -31.35 -11.51 -8.58
CA SER A 27 -30.99 -12.40 -9.70
C SER A 27 -31.86 -13.67 -9.82
N GLY A 28 -33.14 -13.58 -9.46
CA GLY A 28 -34.16 -14.61 -9.66
C GLY A 28 -34.90 -14.55 -11.01
N GLY A 29 -34.49 -13.71 -11.95
CA GLY A 29 -35.08 -13.61 -13.29
C GLY A 29 -34.13 -12.94 -14.29
N GLY A 30 -33.88 -13.60 -15.42
CA GLY A 30 -32.84 -13.21 -16.37
C GLY A 30 -33.10 -11.93 -17.18
N GLY A 31 -32.02 -11.37 -17.75
CA GLY A 31 -32.09 -10.32 -18.76
C GLY A 31 -30.84 -9.45 -18.81
N ALA A 32 -30.18 -9.42 -19.96
CA ALA A 32 -29.03 -8.57 -20.26
C ALA A 32 -29.38 -7.07 -20.25
N GLY A 33 -28.40 -6.22 -19.92
CA GLY A 33 -28.50 -4.77 -20.13
C GLY A 33 -27.29 -4.05 -19.55
N GLY A 34 -26.40 -3.58 -20.42
CA GLY A 34 -25.22 -2.80 -20.02
C GLY A 34 -25.50 -1.33 -19.74
N GLY A 35 -24.48 -0.67 -19.19
CA GLY A 35 -24.29 0.77 -19.26
C GLY A 35 -24.54 1.50 -17.95
N GLY A 36 -23.51 2.18 -17.46
CA GLY A 36 -23.64 3.27 -16.49
C GLY A 36 -22.76 3.09 -15.26
N ALA A 37 -21.49 3.47 -15.36
CA ALA A 37 -20.69 3.80 -14.20
C ALA A 37 -21.38 4.96 -13.45
N ALA A 38 -22.02 4.65 -12.34
CA ALA A 38 -22.48 5.62 -11.37
C ALA A 38 -21.75 5.33 -10.07
N ALA A 39 -20.73 6.16 -9.80
CA ALA A 39 -20.02 6.18 -8.53
C ALA A 39 -21.00 6.65 -7.43
N GLY A 40 -21.41 5.73 -6.57
CA GLY A 40 -22.14 6.00 -5.33
C GLY A 40 -22.31 4.68 -4.59
N GLY A 41 -21.93 4.50 -3.33
CA GLY A 41 -21.39 5.46 -2.38
C GLY A 41 -20.89 4.69 -1.17
N GLY A 42 -19.60 4.40 -1.17
CA GLY A 42 -18.82 3.96 -0.03
C GLY A 42 -17.37 4.32 -0.31
N GLY A 43 -17.11 5.61 -0.48
CA GLY A 43 -15.76 6.10 -0.68
C GLY A 43 -14.96 5.72 0.55
N THR A 44 -14.01 4.80 0.39
CA THR A 44 -13.04 4.47 1.42
C THR A 44 -12.44 5.76 1.95
N ASP A 45 -12.49 5.94 3.28
CA ASP A 45 -11.95 7.12 3.94
C ASP A 45 -10.41 7.12 3.80
N TYR A 46 -9.93 7.71 2.70
CA TYR A 46 -8.49 7.85 2.45
C TYR A 46 -7.93 9.05 3.22
N GLU A 47 -6.79 8.86 3.89
CA GLU A 47 -6.06 9.95 4.54
C GLU A 47 -5.37 10.87 3.51
N ASP A 48 -6.04 11.97 3.13
CA ASP A 48 -5.56 12.89 2.10
C ASP A 48 -4.75 14.10 2.65
N GLY A 49 -4.03 14.78 1.75
CA GLY A 49 -3.52 16.14 1.87
C GLY A 49 -2.15 16.33 1.22
N THR A 50 -1.30 17.25 1.72
CA THR A 50 -0.08 17.68 1.02
C THR A 50 0.82 16.51 0.58
N GLY A 51 1.09 16.42 -0.73
CA GLY A 51 1.91 15.38 -1.36
C GLY A 51 3.42 15.49 -1.13
N GLU A 52 3.84 15.98 0.05
CA GLU A 52 5.24 16.04 0.44
C GLU A 52 5.63 14.75 1.16
N TYR A 53 6.63 14.04 0.64
CA TYR A 53 7.08 12.76 1.20
C TYR A 53 8.57 12.77 1.53
N SER A 54 8.97 11.86 2.40
CA SER A 54 10.36 11.57 2.72
C SER A 54 10.61 10.07 2.61
N LEU A 55 11.70 9.69 1.94
CA LEU A 55 12.09 8.29 1.84
C LEU A 55 12.42 7.75 3.24
N VAL A 56 11.77 6.66 3.64
CA VAL A 56 12.02 5.99 4.92
C VAL A 56 12.73 4.66 4.76
N GLY A 57 12.63 4.04 3.59
CA GLY A 57 13.32 2.80 3.32
C GLY A 57 13.09 2.31 1.90
N PHE A 58 13.87 1.32 1.49
CA PHE A 58 13.69 0.63 0.22
C PHE A 58 14.16 -0.82 0.32
N ILE A 59 13.57 -1.67 -0.50
CA ILE A 59 13.87 -3.09 -0.61
C ILE A 59 14.54 -3.29 -1.96
N SER A 60 15.70 -3.94 -1.98
CA SER A 60 16.46 -4.21 -3.20
C SER A 60 16.44 -5.70 -3.51
N HIS A 61 16.23 -6.04 -4.78
CA HIS A 61 16.42 -7.40 -5.29
C HIS A 61 17.80 -7.51 -5.92
N ILE A 62 18.70 -8.26 -5.30
CA ILE A 62 20.05 -8.52 -5.80
C ILE A 62 20.00 -9.78 -6.67
N GLY A 63 19.90 -9.57 -7.97
CA GLY A 63 19.86 -10.65 -8.95
C GLY A 63 19.44 -10.15 -10.32
N ARG A 64 19.84 -10.87 -11.38
CA ARG A 64 19.48 -10.54 -12.77
C ARG A 64 18.17 -11.20 -13.22
N HIS A 65 17.66 -12.16 -12.46
CA HIS A 65 16.48 -12.94 -12.80
C HIS A 65 15.35 -12.66 -11.83
N THR A 66 14.11 -12.66 -12.31
CA THR A 66 12.93 -12.46 -11.44
C THR A 66 12.56 -13.70 -10.63
N SER A 67 13.01 -14.89 -11.05
CA SER A 67 12.74 -16.16 -10.37
C SER A 67 13.66 -16.44 -9.19
N HIS A 68 14.84 -15.81 -9.14
CA HIS A 68 15.79 -16.00 -8.06
C HIS A 68 16.70 -14.78 -7.87
N GLY A 69 17.00 -14.52 -6.61
CA GLY A 69 17.93 -13.50 -6.17
C GLY A 69 17.82 -13.33 -4.67
N HIS A 70 18.42 -12.27 -4.16
CA HIS A 70 18.52 -12.01 -2.72
C HIS A 70 17.89 -10.69 -2.36
N TYR A 71 16.96 -10.69 -1.40
CA TYR A 71 16.30 -9.47 -0.97
C TYR A 71 16.98 -8.89 0.27
N VAL A 72 17.34 -7.62 0.20
CA VAL A 72 17.85 -6.84 1.34
C VAL A 72 17.01 -5.59 1.49
N CYS A 73 16.89 -5.08 2.72
CA CYS A 73 16.20 -3.81 2.95
C CYS A 73 17.13 -2.78 3.60
N HIS A 74 16.96 -1.53 3.19
CA HIS A 74 17.64 -0.39 3.75
C HIS A 74 16.59 0.52 4.39
N MET A 75 16.72 0.79 5.68
CA MET A 75 15.79 1.64 6.42
C MET A 75 16.53 2.83 7.01
N LYS A 76 15.91 4.01 6.92
CA LYS A 76 16.41 5.25 7.52
C LYS A 76 15.95 5.36 8.96
N ARG A 77 16.88 5.52 9.91
CA ARG A 77 16.56 5.61 11.34
C ARG A 77 16.19 7.04 11.73
N GLY A 78 14.94 7.46 11.51
CA GLY A 78 14.46 8.79 11.94
C GLY A 78 15.06 9.97 11.16
N LYS A 79 14.86 11.21 11.66
CA LYS A 79 15.33 12.44 10.97
C LYS A 79 16.85 12.57 10.99
N ASP A 80 17.49 12.24 12.12
CA ASP A 80 18.93 12.45 12.35
C ASP A 80 19.75 11.15 12.32
N GLY A 81 19.11 9.99 12.17
CA GLY A 81 19.83 8.72 12.11
C GLY A 81 20.25 8.36 10.69
N GLY A 82 21.33 7.59 10.63
CA GLY A 82 21.85 7.03 9.39
C GLY A 82 20.96 5.92 8.82
N TRP A 83 21.45 5.34 7.73
CA TRP A 83 20.83 4.18 7.11
C TRP A 83 21.29 2.89 7.77
N VAL A 84 20.39 1.91 7.81
CA VAL A 84 20.66 0.56 8.31
C VAL A 84 20.28 -0.41 7.21
N ILE A 85 21.18 -1.32 6.88
CA ILE A 85 20.90 -2.47 6.01
C ILE A 85 20.51 -3.66 6.89
N PHE A 86 19.44 -4.33 6.50
CA PHE A 86 19.01 -5.62 7.02
C PHE A 86 19.16 -6.65 5.90
N ASP A 87 20.00 -7.63 6.16
CA ASP A 87 20.35 -8.75 5.30
C ASP A 87 20.19 -10.04 6.13
N ASP A 88 18.99 -10.59 6.15
CA ASP A 88 18.58 -11.70 7.03
C ASP A 88 18.98 -11.45 8.50
N GLN A 89 19.90 -12.25 9.02
CA GLN A 89 20.41 -12.16 10.39
C GLN A 89 21.44 -11.03 10.57
N LYS A 90 21.95 -10.45 9.47
CA LYS A 90 22.98 -9.41 9.49
C LYS A 90 22.32 -8.04 9.45
N VAL A 91 22.62 -7.24 10.46
CA VAL A 91 22.16 -5.85 10.55
C VAL A 91 23.38 -4.95 10.69
N ALA A 92 23.53 -3.99 9.78
CA ALA A 92 24.68 -3.11 9.76
C ALA A 92 24.30 -1.67 9.43
N LYS A 93 25.13 -0.72 9.86
CA LYS A 93 25.02 0.67 9.41
C LYS A 93 25.41 0.73 7.92
N SER A 94 24.56 1.33 7.10
CA SER A 94 24.83 1.61 5.70
C SER A 94 25.23 3.08 5.58
N GLU A 95 26.47 3.35 5.16
CA GLU A 95 26.97 4.72 5.03
C GLU A 95 26.61 5.33 3.67
N SER A 96 26.60 4.51 2.63
CA SER A 96 26.22 4.88 1.26
C SER A 96 25.20 3.87 0.72
N PRO A 97 23.92 3.98 1.09
CA PRO A 97 22.89 3.07 0.59
C PRO A 97 22.72 3.25 -0.93
N PRO A 98 22.59 2.15 -1.71
CA PRO A 98 22.42 2.22 -3.16
C PRO A 98 20.98 2.60 -3.52
N LEU A 99 20.63 3.87 -3.34
CA LEU A 99 19.25 4.37 -3.50
C LEU A 99 18.67 4.14 -4.90
N ASP A 100 19.51 4.05 -5.93
CA ASP A 100 19.05 3.88 -7.32
C ASP A 100 18.76 2.41 -7.70
N LEU A 101 19.12 1.47 -6.83
CA LEU A 101 19.00 0.02 -7.07
C LEU A 101 17.87 -0.64 -6.25
N GLY A 102 17.02 0.17 -5.61
CA GLY A 102 15.82 -0.32 -4.94
C GLY A 102 14.77 -0.82 -5.94
N TYR A 103 14.06 -1.88 -5.55
CA TYR A 103 12.92 -2.44 -6.26
C TYR A 103 11.60 -1.87 -5.72
N ILE A 104 11.42 -1.84 -4.39
CA ILE A 104 10.24 -1.27 -3.72
C ILE A 104 10.71 -0.15 -2.81
N TYR A 105 10.10 1.03 -2.91
CA TYR A 105 10.44 2.19 -2.10
C TYR A 105 9.29 2.54 -1.15
N LEU A 106 9.65 2.83 0.10
CA LEU A 106 8.72 3.23 1.14
C LEU A 106 8.93 4.71 1.43
N TYR A 107 7.87 5.48 1.21
CA TYR A 107 7.83 6.91 1.46
C TYR A 107 6.85 7.18 2.59
N ARG A 108 7.27 8.00 3.56
CA ARG A 108 6.39 8.52 4.60
C ARG A 108 6.05 9.95 4.28
N ARG A 109 4.75 10.25 4.27
CA ARG A 109 4.25 11.62 4.13
C ARG A 109 4.83 12.48 5.24
N LYS A 110 5.39 13.63 4.88
CA LYS A 110 5.74 14.63 5.88
C LYS A 110 4.43 15.12 6.45
N GLY A 111 4.23 14.94 7.75
CA GLY A 111 3.11 15.55 8.45
C GLY A 111 3.07 17.06 8.16
N PRO A 112 1.93 17.71 8.38
CA PRO A 112 1.81 19.15 8.17
C PRO A 112 3.00 19.84 8.82
N LYS A 113 3.68 20.74 8.09
CA LYS A 113 4.73 21.60 8.67
C LYS A 113 4.17 22.13 9.98
N GLU A 114 4.83 21.81 11.10
CA GLU A 114 4.48 22.43 12.37
C GLU A 114 4.43 23.94 12.13
N ARG A 115 3.22 24.51 12.22
CA ARG A 115 3.08 25.94 12.32
C ARG A 115 3.76 26.29 13.65
N PRO A 116 4.73 27.22 13.69
CA PRO A 116 5.34 27.62 14.95
C PRO A 116 4.22 28.14 15.86
N GLY A 117 3.81 27.33 16.85
CA GLY A 117 2.76 27.72 17.81
C GLY A 117 1.75 26.66 18.22
N LEU A 118 1.68 25.47 17.60
CA LEU A 118 0.76 24.42 18.06
C LEU A 118 1.53 23.18 18.52
N ARG A 119 1.82 23.13 19.82
CA ARG A 119 2.24 21.90 20.51
C ARG A 119 0.98 21.07 20.80
N CYS A 120 1.04 19.78 20.51
CA CYS A 120 0.19 18.80 21.19
C CYS A 120 0.64 18.65 22.65
#